data_AF-A0A1H2DR15-F1
#
_entry.id   AF-A0A1H2DR15-F1
#
_cell.length_a   1.000
_cell.length_b   1.000
_cell.length_c   1.000
_cell.angle_alpha   90.00
_cell.angle_beta   90.00
_cell.angle_gamma   90.00
#
_symmetry.space_group_name_H-M   'P 1'
#
loop_
_entity.id
_entity.type
_entity.pdbx_description
1 polymer ?
#
loop_
_entity_poly.entity_id
_entity_poly.type
_entity_poly.pdbx_seq_one_letter_code
_entity_poly.pdbx_strand_id
1 'polypeptide(L)'
;MIQPSIKSNRFIIYGRDHANKRALPMNDLNVFFDLTQKEKCVFVMLCQFSWVQGEPLLLIFDVENEVYSKQGITLSVLKHLENIGLITFESKGFVKKGLGKHTRLFYCGRPTKIGFQDNENNSLDLGHVLLTACGKELASTIPVIWNQQFYEYVIRRWFEQGLVLSSIQIDRDRKLSFVDRVCAIRVPG
;
A
#
# COMPACT_ATOMS: atom_id res chain seq x y z
N MET A 1 7.18 5.52 -26.29
CA MET A 1 5.91 6.22 -26.01
C MET A 1 5.24 5.49 -24.85
N ILE A 2 5.15 6.09 -23.65
CA ILE A 2 4.71 5.42 -22.41
C ILE A 2 3.22 5.71 -22.20
N GLN A 3 2.37 4.70 -22.08
CA GLN A 3 0.93 4.89 -21.82
C GLN A 3 0.60 4.67 -20.33
N PRO A 4 -0.27 5.51 -19.73
CA PRO A 4 -0.67 5.38 -18.33
C PRO A 4 -1.59 4.15 -18.13
N SER A 5 -1.29 3.30 -17.14
CA SER A 5 -2.12 2.12 -16.86
C SER A 5 -3.34 2.43 -15.99
N ILE A 6 -3.29 3.45 -15.13
CA ILE A 6 -4.40 3.86 -14.26
C ILE A 6 -4.29 5.38 -13.97
N LYS A 7 -5.31 6.17 -14.32
CA LYS A 7 -5.43 7.59 -13.91
C LYS A 7 -6.07 7.65 -12.52
N SER A 8 -5.26 7.73 -11.46
CA SER A 8 -5.71 8.20 -10.14
C SER A 8 -5.26 9.64 -9.95
N ASN A 9 -6.11 10.47 -9.34
CA ASN A 9 -6.23 11.93 -9.56
C ASN A 9 -5.06 12.82 -9.04
N ARG A 10 -3.82 12.33 -9.00
CA ARG A 10 -2.60 13.14 -8.80
C ARG A 10 -1.27 12.46 -9.16
N PHE A 11 -1.25 11.16 -9.46
CA PHE A 11 -0.02 10.40 -9.67
C PHE A 11 -0.19 9.34 -10.75
N ILE A 12 0.90 9.03 -11.47
CA ILE A 12 0.89 8.01 -12.52
C ILE A 12 1.77 6.84 -12.09
N ILE A 13 1.18 5.64 -12.11
CA ILE A 13 1.89 4.37 -11.88
C ILE A 13 2.26 3.79 -13.24
N TYR A 14 3.51 3.36 -13.39
CA TYR A 14 4.04 2.77 -14.61
C TYR A 14 4.64 1.40 -14.31
N GLY A 15 4.48 0.44 -15.25
CA GLY A 15 5.36 -0.73 -15.29
C GLY A 15 6.76 -0.33 -15.76
N ARG A 16 7.81 -1.00 -15.25
CA ARG A 16 9.20 -0.72 -15.64
C ARG A 16 9.61 -1.28 -17.00
N ASP A 17 8.67 -1.85 -17.75
CA ASP A 17 8.84 -2.27 -19.14
C ASP A 17 7.61 -1.94 -19.98
N HIS A 18 7.84 -1.57 -21.24
CA HIS A 18 6.80 -1.55 -22.27
C HIS A 18 7.34 -2.15 -23.57
N ALA A 19 7.02 -3.42 -23.80
CA ALA A 19 6.66 -3.91 -25.13
C ALA A 19 5.17 -4.28 -25.07
N ASN A 20 4.37 -3.50 -25.80
CA ASN A 20 2.94 -3.63 -26.11
C ASN A 20 2.21 -4.87 -25.53
N LYS A 21 1.41 -4.69 -24.47
CA LYS A 21 0.31 -5.60 -24.13
C LYS A 21 -0.96 -4.81 -23.84
N ARG A 22 -2.06 -5.35 -24.37
CA ARG A 22 -3.37 -4.74 -24.63
C ARG A 22 -4.00 -4.11 -23.39
N ALA A 23 -4.71 -3.00 -23.60
CA ALA A 23 -5.64 -2.45 -22.62
C ALA A 23 -6.72 -3.49 -22.27
N LEU A 24 -6.89 -3.76 -20.98
CA LEU A 24 -7.96 -4.60 -20.46
C LEU A 24 -9.28 -3.79 -20.49
N PRO A 25 -10.39 -4.37 -20.98
CA PRO A 25 -11.67 -3.68 -21.03
C PRO A 25 -12.19 -3.46 -19.60
N MET A 26 -12.46 -2.20 -19.25
CA MET A 26 -13.28 -1.86 -18.08
C MET A 26 -14.74 -2.17 -18.44
N ASN A 27 -15.23 -3.34 -18.06
CA ASN A 27 -16.63 -3.64 -17.80
C ASN A 27 -16.72 -5.12 -17.40
N ASP A 28 -16.75 -5.41 -16.10
CA ASP A 28 -17.30 -6.64 -15.51
C ASP A 28 -17.31 -6.50 -13.98
N LEU A 29 -18.08 -5.53 -13.47
CA LEU A 29 -18.26 -5.31 -12.02
C LEU A 29 -19.33 -6.24 -11.42
N ASN A 30 -19.69 -7.34 -12.10
CA ASN A 30 -20.74 -8.26 -11.61
C ASN A 30 -20.40 -9.75 -11.73
N VAL A 31 -19.13 -10.10 -11.95
CA VAL A 31 -18.68 -11.49 -11.78
C VAL A 31 -18.41 -11.70 -10.29
N PHE A 32 -19.44 -12.17 -9.58
CA PHE A 32 -19.32 -12.69 -8.22
C PHE A 32 -18.21 -13.73 -8.22
N PHE A 33 -17.06 -13.36 -7.65
CA PHE A 33 -15.90 -14.22 -7.53
C PHE A 33 -16.21 -15.35 -6.56
N ASP A 34 -16.47 -16.55 -7.08
CA ASP A 34 -16.52 -17.74 -6.23
C ASP A 34 -15.10 -18.22 -5.94
N LEU A 35 -14.37 -17.41 -5.16
CA LEU A 35 -13.06 -17.79 -4.66
C LEU A 35 -13.24 -18.99 -3.72
N THR A 36 -12.44 -20.02 -3.96
CA THR A 36 -12.31 -21.14 -3.01
C THR A 36 -11.84 -20.61 -1.66
N GLN A 37 -12.13 -21.35 -0.58
CA GLN A 37 -11.65 -20.97 0.76
C GLN A 37 -10.13 -20.84 0.81
N LYS A 38 -9.41 -21.69 0.08
CA LYS A 38 -7.95 -21.63 -0.04
C LYS A 38 -7.49 -20.31 -0.67
N GLU A 39 -8.13 -19.87 -1.76
CA GLU A 39 -7.79 -18.60 -2.42
C GLU A 39 -8.08 -17.39 -1.55
N LYS A 40 -9.21 -17.41 -0.82
CA LYS A 40 -9.54 -16.37 0.16
C LYS A 40 -8.46 -16.27 1.23
N CYS A 41 -8.06 -17.39 1.83
CA CYS A 41 -7.01 -17.42 2.84
C CYS A 41 -5.68 -16.90 2.29
N VAL A 42 -5.27 -17.32 1.10
CA VAL A 42 -4.02 -16.88 0.46
C VAL A 42 -4.07 -15.38 0.16
N PHE A 43 -5.19 -14.85 -0.34
CA PHE A 43 -5.33 -13.43 -0.61
C PHE A 43 -5.32 -12.59 0.67
N VAL A 44 -5.95 -13.07 1.76
CA VAL A 44 -5.85 -12.45 3.09
C VAL A 44 -4.39 -12.40 3.56
N MET A 45 -3.65 -13.51 3.40
CA MET A 45 -2.23 -13.55 3.73
C MET A 45 -1.40 -12.58 2.88
N LEU A 46 -1.73 -12.37 1.61
CA LEU A 46 -1.08 -11.38 0.76
C LEU A 46 -1.38 -9.94 1.23
N CYS A 47 -2.61 -9.65 1.64
CA CYS A 47 -3.03 -8.32 2.07
C CYS A 47 -2.26 -7.82 3.31
N GLN A 48 -1.62 -8.70 4.08
CA GLN A 48 -0.75 -8.28 5.21
C GLN A 48 0.42 -7.38 4.77
N PHE A 49 0.81 -7.46 3.49
CA PHE A 49 1.90 -6.70 2.88
C PHE A 49 1.42 -5.37 2.27
N SER A 50 0.19 -4.96 2.60
CA SER A 50 -0.42 -3.74 2.09
C SER A 50 -0.06 -2.53 2.94
N TRP A 51 0.50 -1.52 2.29
CA TRP A 51 0.52 -0.15 2.79
C TRP A 51 -0.64 0.63 2.16
N VAL A 52 -1.07 1.73 2.78
CA VAL A 52 -2.20 2.52 2.29
C VAL A 52 -1.74 3.91 1.91
N GLN A 53 -2.20 4.37 0.74
CA GLN A 53 -2.13 5.77 0.33
C GLN A 53 -3.37 6.13 -0.49
N GLY A 54 -4.46 6.42 0.21
CA GLY A 54 -5.80 6.52 -0.40
C GLY A 54 -6.37 5.14 -0.72
N GLU A 55 -5.61 4.31 -1.43
CA GLU A 55 -5.93 2.92 -1.76
C GLU A 55 -4.87 1.95 -1.19
N PRO A 56 -5.21 0.66 -1.05
CA PRO A 56 -4.24 -0.39 -0.70
C PRO A 56 -3.15 -0.56 -1.77
N LEU A 57 -1.89 -0.69 -1.32
CA LEU A 57 -0.68 -0.85 -2.12
C LEU A 57 0.11 -2.05 -1.60
N LEU A 58 0.14 -3.14 -2.36
CA LEU A 58 0.97 -4.29 -2.03
C LEU A 58 2.44 -3.99 -2.32
N LEU A 59 3.28 -3.95 -1.29
CA LEU A 59 4.72 -3.73 -1.47
C LEU A 59 5.46 -5.07 -1.48
N ILE A 60 5.55 -5.67 -2.66
CA ILE A 60 6.30 -6.92 -2.92
C ILE A 60 7.57 -6.58 -3.72
N PHE A 61 8.68 -6.27 -3.05
CA PHE A 61 9.89 -5.74 -3.71
C PHE A 61 10.80 -6.81 -4.31
N ASP A 62 10.93 -7.95 -3.64
CA ASP A 62 11.74 -9.09 -4.07
C ASP A 62 10.92 -10.33 -3.72
N VAL A 63 10.40 -11.00 -4.75
CA VAL A 63 9.44 -12.10 -4.60
C VAL A 63 10.06 -13.31 -3.88
N GLU A 64 11.39 -13.46 -3.96
CA GLU A 64 12.12 -14.56 -3.34
C GLU A 64 12.52 -14.26 -1.90
N ASN A 65 12.29 -13.04 -1.41
CA ASN A 65 12.65 -12.66 -0.05
C ASN A 65 11.84 -13.45 0.99
N GLU A 66 12.53 -13.92 2.02
CA GLU A 66 11.93 -14.74 3.08
C GLU A 66 10.82 -14.05 3.86
N VAL A 67 10.76 -12.72 3.87
CA VAL A 67 9.68 -11.96 4.49
C VAL A 67 8.30 -12.30 3.89
N TYR A 68 8.28 -12.72 2.62
CA TYR A 68 7.07 -13.14 1.90
C TYR A 68 6.91 -14.66 1.91
N SER A 69 7.97 -15.40 1.57
CA SER A 69 7.87 -16.86 1.39
C SER A 69 7.60 -17.60 2.70
N LYS A 70 8.08 -17.11 3.85
CA LYS A 70 7.72 -17.64 5.18
C LYS A 70 6.23 -17.49 5.52
N GLN A 71 5.52 -16.58 4.85
CA GLN A 71 4.08 -16.38 4.98
C GLN A 71 3.29 -17.10 3.87
N GLY A 72 3.95 -17.95 3.08
CA GLY A 72 3.34 -18.70 1.98
C GLY A 72 3.12 -17.90 0.71
N ILE A 73 3.65 -16.67 0.60
CA ILE A 73 3.59 -15.87 -0.62
C ILE A 73 4.84 -16.14 -1.46
N THR A 74 4.66 -16.91 -2.53
CA THR A 74 5.70 -17.29 -3.50
C THR A 74 5.33 -16.80 -4.90
N LEU A 75 6.28 -16.85 -5.85
CA LEU A 75 5.99 -16.51 -7.25
C LEU A 75 4.81 -17.31 -7.82
N SER A 76 4.74 -18.62 -7.53
CA SER A 76 3.62 -19.46 -7.99
C SER A 76 2.28 -18.99 -7.43
N VAL A 77 2.25 -18.54 -6.17
CA VAL A 77 1.05 -17.99 -5.54
C VAL A 77 0.66 -16.67 -6.18
N LEU A 78 1.62 -15.78 -6.44
CA LEU A 78 1.36 -14.52 -7.14
C LEU A 78 0.82 -14.76 -8.56
N LYS A 79 1.38 -15.73 -9.29
CA LYS A 79 0.87 -16.12 -10.62
C LYS A 79 -0.53 -16.70 -10.57
N HIS A 80 -0.86 -17.48 -9.55
CA HIS A 80 -2.24 -17.94 -9.34
C HIS A 80 -3.20 -16.77 -9.10
N LEU A 81 -2.85 -15.86 -8.19
CA LEU A 81 -3.67 -14.68 -7.86
C LEU A 81 -3.84 -13.72 -9.05
N GLU A 82 -2.84 -13.63 -9.92
CA GLU A 82 -2.90 -12.91 -11.19
C GLU A 82 -3.87 -13.58 -12.18
N ASN A 83 -3.81 -14.91 -12.32
CA ASN A 83 -4.70 -15.67 -13.22
C ASN A 83 -6.17 -15.54 -12.82
N ILE A 84 -6.45 -15.46 -11.52
CA ILE A 84 -7.80 -15.19 -10.99
C ILE A 84 -8.08 -13.68 -10.88
N GLY A 85 -7.30 -12.81 -11.53
CA GLY A 85 -7.65 -11.41 -11.71
C GLY A 85 -7.67 -10.54 -10.44
N LEU A 86 -7.09 -10.97 -9.31
CA LEU A 86 -7.02 -10.17 -8.09
C LEU A 86 -5.80 -9.23 -8.08
N ILE A 87 -4.74 -9.61 -8.77
CA ILE A 87 -3.52 -8.79 -8.89
C ILE A 87 -3.04 -8.70 -10.33
N THR A 88 -2.16 -7.75 -10.58
CA THR A 88 -1.28 -7.69 -11.76
C THR A 88 0.15 -7.84 -11.28
N PHE A 89 0.90 -8.74 -11.91
CA PHE A 89 2.30 -8.97 -11.63
C PHE A 89 3.16 -8.47 -12.79
N GLU A 90 4.16 -7.64 -12.49
CA GLU A 90 5.15 -7.20 -13.48
C GLU A 90 6.57 -7.60 -13.04
N SER A 91 7.27 -8.31 -13.92
CA SER A 91 8.61 -8.83 -13.69
C SER A 91 9.63 -7.73 -13.38
N LYS A 92 9.51 -6.58 -14.05
CA LYS A 92 10.35 -5.41 -13.76
C LYS A 92 9.79 -4.52 -12.65
N GLY A 93 8.55 -4.78 -12.25
CA GLY A 93 7.83 -4.06 -11.22
C GLY A 93 7.29 -2.72 -11.65
N PHE A 94 6.75 -2.01 -10.66
CA PHE A 94 6.00 -0.79 -10.82
C PHE A 94 6.69 0.37 -10.11
N VAL A 95 6.48 1.56 -10.64
CA VAL A 95 6.98 2.80 -10.05
C VAL A 95 5.88 3.84 -10.04
N LYS A 96 5.72 4.53 -8.91
CA LYS A 96 4.89 5.73 -8.80
C LYS A 96 5.75 6.94 -9.05
N LYS A 97 5.42 7.76 -10.04
CA LYS A 97 6.17 8.98 -10.39
C LYS A 97 5.38 10.25 -10.11
N GLY A 98 6.07 11.39 -10.17
CA GLY A 98 5.48 12.72 -9.98
C GLY A 98 5.26 13.08 -8.51
N LEU A 99 6.03 12.47 -7.61
CA LEU A 99 5.98 12.75 -6.19
C LEU A 99 6.70 14.08 -5.90
N GLY A 100 6.10 14.90 -5.04
CA GLY A 100 6.77 16.09 -4.49
C GLY A 100 7.86 15.71 -3.48
N LYS A 101 8.38 16.70 -2.77
CA LYS A 101 9.44 16.53 -1.75
C LYS A 101 9.09 15.52 -0.64
N HIS A 102 7.80 15.34 -0.34
CA HIS A 102 7.36 14.46 0.73
C HIS A 102 6.12 13.67 0.32
N THR A 103 6.00 12.46 0.86
CA THR A 103 4.77 11.68 0.83
C THR A 103 4.51 10.98 2.16
N ARG A 104 3.30 10.44 2.34
CA ARG A 104 2.90 9.68 3.52
C ARG A 104 2.23 8.39 3.06
N LEU A 105 2.70 7.27 3.60
CA LEU A 105 2.06 5.97 3.48
C LEU A 105 1.73 5.48 4.90
N PHE A 106 0.70 4.64 5.00
CA PHE A 106 0.21 4.13 6.27
C PHE A 106 0.33 2.61 6.30
N TYR A 107 0.91 2.06 7.37
CA TYR A 107 0.92 0.63 7.62
C TYR A 107 0.13 0.32 8.88
N CYS A 108 -0.93 -0.48 8.77
CA CYS A 108 -1.89 -0.73 9.86
C CYS A 108 -2.36 0.58 10.55
N GLY A 109 -2.64 1.61 9.76
CA GLY A 109 -3.05 2.94 10.25
C GLY A 109 -1.93 3.80 10.84
N ARG A 110 -0.69 3.31 10.94
CA ARG A 110 0.46 4.08 11.42
C ARG A 110 1.13 4.83 10.26
N PRO A 111 1.23 6.17 10.32
CA PRO A 111 1.84 6.95 9.25
C PRO A 111 3.38 6.90 9.27
N THR A 112 3.96 6.70 8.09
CA THR A 112 5.38 6.94 7.83
C THR A 112 5.51 8.07 6.82
N LYS A 113 6.22 9.14 7.21
CA LYS A 113 6.59 10.21 6.28
C LYS A 113 7.84 9.78 5.52
N ILE A 114 7.78 9.92 4.20
CA ILE A 114 8.89 9.65 3.29
C ILE A 114 9.29 10.99 2.66
N GLY A 115 10.55 11.38 2.84
CA GLY A 115 11.17 12.54 2.21
C GLY A 115 12.08 12.10 1.07
N PHE A 116 11.97 12.80 -0.06
CA PHE A 116 12.81 12.60 -1.23
C PHE A 116 13.92 13.66 -1.29
N GLN A 117 14.95 13.42 -2.10
CA GLN A 117 16.07 14.36 -2.26
C GLN A 117 15.65 15.58 -3.10
N ASP A 118 14.89 15.38 -4.17
CA ASP A 118 14.45 16.48 -5.03
C ASP A 118 13.12 17.10 -4.56
N ASN A 119 12.85 18.33 -4.99
CA ASN A 119 11.63 19.04 -4.61
C ASN A 119 10.37 18.51 -5.32
N GLU A 120 10.53 17.94 -6.51
CA GLU A 120 9.46 17.44 -7.37
C GLU A 120 9.95 16.36 -8.33
N ASN A 121 9.04 15.76 -9.10
CA ASN A 121 9.31 14.70 -10.07
C ASN A 121 9.98 13.44 -9.47
N ASN A 122 9.84 13.24 -8.16
CA ASN A 122 10.35 12.06 -7.48
C ASN A 122 9.57 10.80 -7.85
N SER A 123 10.19 9.65 -7.58
CA SER A 123 9.59 8.35 -7.81
C SER A 123 9.73 7.43 -6.59
N LEU A 124 8.75 6.55 -6.43
CA LEU A 124 8.73 5.51 -5.40
C LEU A 124 8.55 4.15 -6.06
N ASP A 125 9.45 3.22 -5.74
CA ASP A 125 9.31 1.81 -6.08
C ASP A 125 8.08 1.22 -5.37
N LEU A 126 7.19 0.55 -6.13
CA LEU A 126 6.01 -0.14 -5.59
C LEU A 126 6.16 -1.67 -5.58
N GLY A 127 7.30 -2.20 -6.01
CA GLY A 127 7.54 -3.63 -6.15
C GLY A 127 6.87 -4.21 -7.40
N HIS A 128 6.58 -5.51 -7.36
CA HIS A 128 6.20 -6.31 -8.52
C HIS A 128 4.70 -6.55 -8.65
N VAL A 129 3.90 -6.10 -7.69
CA VAL A 129 2.49 -6.47 -7.58
C VAL A 129 1.63 -5.23 -7.41
N LEU A 130 0.56 -5.13 -8.20
CA LEU A 130 -0.55 -4.19 -7.97
C LEU A 130 -1.85 -4.96 -7.80
N LEU A 131 -2.78 -4.41 -7.02
CA LEU A 131 -4.14 -4.92 -6.98
C LEU A 131 -4.90 -4.47 -8.23
N THR A 132 -5.72 -5.35 -8.80
CA THR A 132 -6.72 -4.98 -9.80
C THR A 132 -7.87 -4.20 -9.15
N ALA A 133 -8.84 -3.73 -9.93
CA ALA A 133 -10.05 -3.10 -9.36
C ALA A 133 -10.76 -4.03 -8.36
N CYS A 134 -11.02 -5.27 -8.77
CA CYS A 134 -11.61 -6.29 -7.90
C CYS A 134 -10.73 -6.58 -6.66
N GLY A 135 -9.41 -6.72 -6.85
CA GLY A 135 -8.48 -6.91 -5.75
C GLY A 135 -8.52 -5.77 -4.73
N LYS A 136 -8.65 -4.51 -5.18
CA LYS A 136 -8.74 -3.35 -4.29
C LYS A 136 -10.03 -3.35 -3.48
N GLU A 137 -11.16 -3.67 -4.10
CA GLU A 137 -12.45 -3.78 -3.40
C GLU A 137 -12.37 -4.82 -2.29
N LEU A 138 -11.86 -6.02 -2.61
CA LEU A 138 -11.72 -7.09 -1.63
C LEU A 138 -10.72 -6.73 -0.52
N ALA A 139 -9.53 -6.24 -0.90
CA ALA A 139 -8.48 -5.87 0.05
C ALA A 139 -8.92 -4.76 1.02
N SER A 140 -9.80 -3.84 0.59
CA SER A 140 -10.29 -2.75 1.44
C SER A 140 -11.19 -3.22 2.59
N THR A 141 -11.71 -4.45 2.51
CA THR A 141 -12.51 -5.07 3.57
C THR A 141 -11.69 -5.92 4.54
N ILE A 142 -10.43 -6.21 4.21
CA ILE A 142 -9.57 -7.11 4.98
C ILE A 142 -8.74 -6.28 5.98
N PRO A 143 -8.89 -6.52 7.30
CA PRO A 143 -8.04 -5.87 8.29
C PRO A 143 -6.60 -6.38 8.19
N VAL A 144 -5.65 -5.46 8.06
CA VAL A 144 -4.21 -5.77 7.99
C VAL A 144 -3.65 -5.89 9.39
N ILE A 145 -3.10 -7.07 9.72
CA ILE A 145 -2.42 -7.34 10.99
C ILE A 145 -0.97 -6.84 10.90
N TRP A 146 -0.47 -6.27 12.00
CA TRP A 146 0.90 -5.76 12.09
C TRP A 146 1.91 -6.89 11.93
N ASN A 147 2.73 -6.81 10.88
CA ASN A 147 3.89 -7.66 10.68
C ASN A 147 5.18 -6.83 10.85
N GLN A 148 5.85 -7.02 12.00
CA GLN A 148 7.06 -6.26 12.34
C GLN A 148 8.20 -6.50 11.35
N GLN A 149 8.43 -7.74 10.95
CA GLN A 149 9.51 -8.11 10.02
C GLN A 149 9.30 -7.46 8.65
N PHE A 150 8.06 -7.47 8.17
CA PHE A 150 7.71 -6.78 6.93
C PHE A 150 7.85 -5.26 7.03
N TYR A 151 7.38 -4.66 8.13
CA TYR A 151 7.55 -3.23 8.33
C TYR A 151 9.03 -2.83 8.29
N GLU A 152 9.89 -3.52 9.03
CA GLU A 152 11.34 -3.27 9.05
C GLU A 152 11.98 -3.48 7.69
N TYR A 153 11.56 -4.52 6.95
CA TYR A 153 12.01 -4.77 5.60
C TYR A 153 11.70 -3.59 4.66
N VAL A 154 10.48 -3.08 4.67
CA VAL A 154 10.07 -1.92 3.85
C VAL A 154 10.85 -0.67 4.23
N ILE A 155 11.00 -0.39 5.52
CA ILE A 155 11.77 0.76 6.02
C ILE A 155 13.24 0.67 5.56
N ARG A 156 13.86 -0.51 5.68
CA ARG A 156 15.23 -0.73 5.21
C ARG A 156 15.37 -0.49 3.71
N ARG A 157 14.45 -1.05 2.90
CA ARG A 157 14.46 -0.87 1.44
C ARG A 157 14.36 0.59 1.03
N TRP A 158 13.47 1.35 1.67
CA TRP A 158 13.36 2.79 1.41
C TRP A 158 14.59 3.58 1.86
N PHE A 159 15.18 3.22 3.00
CA PHE A 159 16.40 3.86 3.48
C PHE A 159 17.59 3.61 2.53
N GLU A 160 17.76 2.38 2.05
CA GLU A 160 18.78 1.99 1.07
C GLU A 160 18.62 2.72 -0.27
N GLN A 161 17.40 3.15 -0.61
CA GLN A 161 17.12 4.00 -1.78
C GLN A 161 17.43 5.48 -1.54
N GLY A 162 17.98 5.85 -0.38
CA GLY A 162 18.32 7.23 -0.02
C GLY A 162 17.12 8.07 0.42
N LEU A 163 16.00 7.44 0.78
CA LEU A 163 14.80 8.15 1.27
C LEU A 163 14.95 8.50 2.75
N VAL A 164 14.50 9.69 3.13
CA VAL A 164 14.47 10.15 4.52
C VAL A 164 13.16 9.70 5.17
N LEU A 165 13.25 8.87 6.20
CA LEU A 165 12.08 8.28 6.84
C LEU A 165 11.86 8.87 8.24
N SER A 166 10.64 9.27 8.55
CA SER A 166 10.28 9.68 9.91
C SER A 166 8.92 9.13 10.30
N SER A 167 8.85 8.50 11.49
CA SER A 167 7.58 8.20 12.12
C SER A 167 6.88 9.50 12.52
N ILE A 168 5.60 9.63 12.22
CA ILE A 168 4.80 10.73 12.77
C ILE A 168 4.20 10.24 14.08
N GLN A 169 4.62 10.82 15.20
CA GLN A 169 3.90 10.66 16.46
C GLN A 169 2.58 11.43 16.30
N ILE A 170 1.47 10.69 16.20
CA ILE A 170 0.15 11.29 16.37
C ILE A 170 -0.02 11.41 17.88
N ASP A 171 0.16 12.63 18.39
CA ASP A 171 -0.14 12.94 19.77
C ASP A 171 -1.63 12.60 20.02
N ARG A 172 -1.89 11.62 20.90
CA ARG A 172 -3.26 11.18 21.22
C ARG A 172 -3.94 12.13 22.21
N ASP A 173 -3.25 13.18 22.66
CA ASP A 173 -3.78 14.15 23.61
C ASP A 173 -4.51 15.31 22.91
N ARG A 174 -5.72 15.00 22.45
CA ARG A 174 -6.78 16.01 22.36
C ARG A 174 -8.14 15.42 22.75
N LYS A 175 -8.19 14.85 23.95
CA LYS A 175 -9.43 14.67 24.71
C LYS A 175 -9.25 15.36 26.06
N LEU A 176 -10.31 16.04 26.52
CA LEU A 176 -10.38 17.11 27.52
C LEU A 176 -9.98 18.49 26.95
N SER A 177 -10.86 19.47 26.83
CA SER A 177 -11.71 19.99 27.92
C SER A 177 -13.07 20.53 27.42
N PHE A 178 -14.17 19.98 27.93
CA PHE A 178 -15.44 20.72 28.04
C PHE A 178 -16.12 20.55 29.42
N VAL A 179 -15.44 19.96 30.41
CA VAL A 179 -16.03 19.72 31.75
C VAL A 179 -15.29 20.43 32.89
N ASP A 180 -14.13 21.05 32.67
CA ASP A 180 -13.40 21.76 33.75
C ASP A 180 -13.72 23.26 33.87
N ARG A 181 -14.89 23.71 33.40
CA ARG A 181 -15.38 25.08 33.68
C ARG A 181 -16.40 25.17 34.83
N VAL A 182 -16.55 24.13 35.65
CA VAL A 182 -17.47 24.15 36.79
C VAL A 182 -16.75 23.82 38.09
N CYS A 183 -15.69 24.57 38.43
CA CYS A 183 -15.20 24.70 39.80
C CYS A 183 -14.44 26.02 39.95
N ALA A 184 -15.13 27.13 39.71
CA ALA A 184 -14.72 28.45 40.18
C ALA A 184 -15.94 29.17 40.76
N ILE A 185 -16.61 28.54 41.72
CA ILE A 185 -17.50 29.26 42.64
C ILE A 185 -16.59 29.83 43.73
N ARG A 186 -16.30 31.14 43.60
CA ARG A 186 -15.75 31.94 44.69
C ARG A 186 -16.71 31.87 45.88
N VAL A 187 -16.18 31.56 47.06
CA VAL A 187 -16.86 31.80 48.34
C VAL A 187 -16.62 33.28 48.70
N PRO A 188 -17.64 34.12 48.90
CA PRO A 188 -17.46 35.41 49.56
C PRO A 188 -17.48 35.21 51.08
N GLY A 189 -16.63 35.96 51.77
CA GLY A 189 -16.71 36.16 53.22
C GLY A 189 -17.89 37.04 53.63
#